data_AF-A0A4Z1FUV1-F1
#
_entry.id   AF-A0A4Z1FUV1-F1
#
_cell.length_a   1.000
_cell.length_b   1.000
_cell.length_c   1.000
_cell.angle_alpha   90.00
_cell.angle_beta   90.00
_cell.angle_gamma   90.00
#
_symmetry.space_group_name_H-M   'P 1'
#
loop_
_entity.id
_entity.type
_entity.pdbx_description
1 polymer ?
#
loop_
_entity_poly.entity_id
_entity_poly.type
_entity_poly.pdbx_seq_one_letter_code
_entity_poly.pdbx_strand_id
1 'polypeptide(L)'
;MGKAAKTRKFGAVKRVIGQRDARLKENKDKGEEGANKPKELVREAPQVSSALFFQYNEALVPPYSILIDTNFLSHTVQRKLPLLETLMDCLYAKCIPIITSCVMAELEKLGPRYRIALRIARDERWQRLQCDHKGVYADDCIVDRVQKHKIYIVATNDRELKRRIRKVPGVPIMSVARGKYVIERLPDAPEK
;
A
#
# COMPACT_ATOMS: atom_id res chain seq x y z
N MET A 1 9.60 -84.99 -12.13
CA MET A 1 10.45 -84.05 -11.37
C MET A 1 9.60 -82.85 -10.94
N GLY A 2 9.30 -82.71 -9.64
CA GLY A 2 8.53 -81.58 -9.11
C GLY A 2 9.43 -80.37 -8.84
N LYS A 3 9.10 -79.19 -9.37
CA LYS A 3 9.88 -77.95 -9.21
C LYS A 3 9.89 -77.49 -7.75
N ALA A 4 11.04 -76.99 -7.28
CA ALA A 4 11.20 -76.43 -5.93
C ALA A 4 10.22 -75.28 -5.67
N ALA A 5 9.53 -75.32 -4.52
CA ALA A 5 8.55 -74.31 -4.15
C ALA A 5 9.24 -72.98 -3.79
N LYS A 6 8.66 -71.85 -4.21
CA LYS A 6 9.14 -70.50 -3.88
C LYS A 6 9.16 -70.31 -2.35
N THR A 7 10.33 -69.98 -1.80
CA THR A 7 10.52 -69.71 -0.37
C THR A 7 9.78 -68.44 0.05
N ARG A 8 9.05 -68.52 1.18
CA ARG A 8 8.29 -67.38 1.74
C ARG A 8 9.23 -66.35 2.37
N LYS A 9 8.87 -65.06 2.29
CA LYS A 9 9.61 -63.97 2.93
C LYS A 9 9.14 -63.79 4.38
N PHE A 10 10.08 -63.66 5.32
CA PHE A 10 9.80 -63.34 6.72
C PHE A 10 9.46 -61.84 6.87
N GLY A 11 8.53 -61.50 7.78
CA GLY A 11 8.13 -60.11 8.03
C GLY A 11 7.29 -59.45 6.92
N ALA A 12 6.69 -60.23 6.03
CA ALA A 12 5.84 -59.70 4.97
C ALA A 12 4.56 -59.08 5.55
N VAL A 13 4.45 -57.76 5.47
CA VAL A 13 3.27 -57.00 5.88
C VAL A 13 2.41 -56.60 4.68
N LYS A 14 1.13 -56.30 4.93
CA LYS A 14 0.23 -55.74 3.92
C LYS A 14 0.71 -54.33 3.54
N ARG A 15 0.76 -54.03 2.24
CA ARG A 15 1.09 -52.67 1.77
C ARG A 15 -0.05 -51.73 2.17
N VAL A 16 0.27 -50.73 2.98
CA VAL A 16 -0.64 -49.66 3.39
C VAL A 16 -0.12 -48.33 2.85
N ILE A 17 -1.01 -47.34 2.71
CA ILE A 17 -0.62 -45.98 2.35
C ILE A 17 0.27 -45.43 3.46
N GLY A 18 1.48 -45.06 3.10
CA GLY A 18 2.45 -44.43 4.01
C GLY A 18 2.35 -42.92 3.98
N GLN A 19 2.92 -42.27 4.99
CA GLN A 19 2.93 -40.80 5.10
C GLN A 19 3.67 -40.08 3.95
N ARG A 20 4.51 -40.77 3.19
CA ARG A 20 5.29 -40.21 2.05
C ARG A 20 4.64 -40.49 0.69
N ASP A 21 3.40 -40.97 0.67
CA ASP A 21 2.71 -41.27 -0.58
C ASP A 21 2.38 -39.97 -1.34
N ALA A 22 2.80 -39.88 -2.61
CA ALA A 22 2.57 -38.72 -3.47
C ALA A 22 1.09 -38.49 -3.82
N ARG A 23 0.21 -39.45 -3.50
CA ARG A 23 -1.25 -39.29 -3.66
C ARG A 23 -1.88 -38.49 -2.53
N LEU A 24 -1.21 -38.41 -1.37
CA LEU A 24 -1.66 -37.59 -0.25
C LEU A 24 -1.59 -36.11 -0.63
N LYS A 25 -2.66 -35.37 -0.32
CA LYS A 25 -2.79 -33.95 -0.66
C LYS A 25 -1.63 -33.12 -0.10
N GLU A 26 -1.27 -33.35 1.17
CA GLU A 26 -0.14 -32.68 1.83
C GLU A 26 1.21 -32.87 1.10
N ASN A 27 1.42 -34.03 0.47
CA ASN A 27 2.66 -34.31 -0.26
C ASN A 27 2.64 -33.74 -1.67
N LYS A 28 1.46 -33.61 -2.28
CA LYS A 28 1.29 -32.88 -3.55
C LYS A 28 1.53 -31.40 -3.35
N ASP A 29 0.90 -30.82 -2.32
CA ASP A 29 1.05 -29.41 -1.97
C ASP A 29 2.53 -29.09 -1.67
N LYS A 30 3.24 -29.94 -0.90
CA LYS A 30 4.69 -29.81 -0.65
C LYS A 30 5.55 -29.97 -1.91
N GLY A 31 5.15 -30.83 -2.84
CA GLY A 31 5.84 -31.02 -4.12
C GLY A 31 5.70 -29.81 -5.04
N GLU A 32 4.51 -29.22 -5.11
CA GLU A 32 4.24 -27.99 -5.86
C GLU A 32 4.94 -26.78 -5.24
N GLU A 33 4.94 -26.65 -3.90
CA GLU A 33 5.70 -25.62 -3.18
C GLU A 33 7.22 -25.77 -3.37
N GLY A 34 7.73 -27.00 -3.44
CA GLY A 34 9.13 -27.28 -3.70
C GLY A 34 9.56 -26.95 -5.13
N ALA A 35 8.66 -27.11 -6.10
CA ALA A 35 8.90 -26.79 -7.51
C ALA A 35 8.87 -25.27 -7.78
N ASN A 36 8.03 -24.53 -7.05
CA ASN A 36 7.91 -23.07 -7.18
C ASN A 36 8.92 -22.28 -6.33
N LYS A 37 9.66 -22.91 -5.43
CA LYS A 37 10.73 -22.23 -4.68
C LYS A 37 11.96 -22.05 -5.59
N PRO A 38 12.46 -20.80 -5.76
CA PRO A 38 13.69 -20.58 -6.50
C PRO A 38 14.85 -21.33 -5.84
N LYS A 39 15.74 -21.93 -6.65
CA LYS A 39 16.87 -22.75 -6.20
C LYS A 39 17.93 -21.97 -5.40
N GLU A 40 17.91 -20.65 -5.49
CA GLU A 40 18.80 -19.75 -4.75
C GLU A 40 18.02 -19.02 -3.65
N LEU A 41 18.54 -19.05 -2.42
CA LEU A 41 18.05 -18.20 -1.33
C LEU A 41 18.48 -16.75 -1.60
N VAL A 42 17.67 -16.00 -2.33
CA VAL A 42 17.86 -14.55 -2.49
C VAL A 42 17.39 -13.86 -1.21
N ARG A 43 18.32 -13.23 -0.48
CA ARG A 43 17.99 -12.32 0.63
C ARG A 43 17.73 -10.93 0.05
N GLU A 44 16.47 -10.56 -0.09
CA GLU A 44 16.09 -9.21 -0.49
C GLU A 44 16.24 -8.25 0.69
N ALA A 45 17.34 -7.51 0.73
CA ALA A 45 17.53 -6.37 1.63
C ALA A 45 17.35 -5.08 0.82
N PRO A 46 16.18 -4.41 0.92
CA PRO A 46 15.95 -3.18 0.16
C PRO A 46 16.92 -2.09 0.59
N GLN A 47 17.57 -1.44 -0.39
CA GLN A 47 18.43 -0.29 -0.11
C GLN A 47 17.60 0.90 0.37
N VAL A 48 18.16 1.67 1.31
CA VAL A 48 17.54 2.93 1.76
C VAL A 48 17.63 3.94 0.62
N SER A 49 16.54 4.69 0.38
CA SER A 49 16.48 5.71 -0.65
C SER A 49 17.53 6.81 -0.43
N SER A 50 18.21 7.20 -1.50
CA SER A 50 19.22 8.27 -1.52
C SER A 50 18.68 9.64 -1.16
N ALA A 51 17.37 9.86 -1.26
CA ALA A 51 16.72 11.11 -0.90
C ALA A 51 16.71 11.37 0.62
N LEU A 52 17.03 10.37 1.43
CA LEU A 52 17.02 10.51 2.89
C LEU A 52 18.40 10.81 3.43
N PHE A 53 18.50 11.97 4.08
CA PHE A 53 19.54 12.23 5.06
C PHE A 53 19.01 11.84 6.45
N PHE A 54 19.36 10.63 6.89
CA PHE A 54 18.75 9.97 8.06
C PHE A 54 17.22 9.85 7.94
N GLN A 55 16.47 10.73 8.61
CA GLN A 55 15.00 10.80 8.56
C GLN A 55 14.49 12.02 7.77
N TYR A 56 15.36 12.97 7.46
CA TYR A 56 15.06 14.15 6.66
C TYR A 56 15.05 13.76 5.18
N ASN A 57 14.10 14.30 4.42
CA ASN A 57 13.95 13.99 3.01
C ASN A 57 14.22 15.24 2.18
N GLU A 58 15.38 15.27 1.52
CA GLU A 58 15.85 16.40 0.72
C GLU A 58 15.13 16.52 -0.63
N ALA A 59 14.46 15.45 -1.09
CA ALA A 59 13.78 15.44 -2.39
C ALA A 59 12.42 16.15 -2.38
N LEU A 60 11.91 16.54 -1.22
CA LEU A 60 10.63 17.25 -1.10
C LEU A 60 10.82 18.74 -1.32
N VAL A 61 10.86 19.13 -2.59
CA VAL A 61 10.97 20.54 -3.02
C VAL A 61 9.68 20.95 -3.74
N PRO A 62 9.22 22.20 -3.62
CA PRO A 62 8.13 22.71 -4.44
C PRO A 62 8.39 22.49 -5.95
N PRO A 63 7.40 22.03 -6.74
CA PRO A 63 5.99 21.84 -6.41
C PRO A 63 5.69 20.54 -5.64
N TYR A 64 4.94 20.65 -4.54
CA TYR A 64 4.63 19.50 -3.69
C TYR A 64 3.58 18.58 -4.33
N SER A 65 3.89 17.29 -4.41
CA SER A 65 2.98 16.25 -4.90
C SER A 65 2.22 15.63 -3.73
N ILE A 66 0.89 15.80 -3.70
CA ILE A 66 0.08 15.44 -2.54
C ILE A 66 -0.88 14.31 -2.91
N LEU A 67 -0.71 13.13 -2.31
CA LEU A 67 -1.63 12.01 -2.44
C LEU A 67 -2.86 12.23 -1.55
N ILE A 68 -4.04 12.23 -2.16
CA ILE A 68 -5.29 12.49 -1.46
C ILE A 68 -6.04 11.19 -1.20
N ASP A 69 -6.46 11.04 0.05
CA ASP A 69 -7.32 9.96 0.53
C ASP A 69 -8.83 10.34 0.51
N THR A 70 -9.71 9.35 0.48
CA THR A 70 -11.17 9.53 0.44
C THR A 70 -11.69 10.27 1.67
N ASN A 71 -11.18 9.90 2.85
CA ASN A 71 -11.53 10.51 4.13
C ASN A 71 -11.06 11.97 4.22
N PHE A 72 -9.94 12.32 3.58
CA PHE A 72 -9.47 13.69 3.56
C PHE A 72 -10.40 14.60 2.75
N LEU A 73 -10.85 14.13 1.58
CA LEU A 73 -11.82 14.84 0.75
C LEU A 73 -13.15 15.04 1.47
N SER A 74 -13.65 14.00 2.15
CA SER A 74 -14.92 14.10 2.87
C SER A 74 -14.87 15.12 4.01
N HIS A 75 -13.78 15.14 4.78
CA HIS A 75 -13.59 16.13 5.85
C HIS A 75 -13.37 17.55 5.31
N THR A 76 -12.69 17.69 4.18
CA THR A 76 -12.52 18.97 3.49
C THR A 76 -13.86 19.56 3.08
N VAL A 77 -14.74 18.75 2.47
CA VAL A 77 -16.10 19.16 2.09
C VAL A 77 -16.94 19.48 3.31
N GLN A 78 -16.89 18.64 4.35
CA GLN A 78 -17.65 18.84 5.59
C GLN A 78 -17.31 20.19 6.26
N ARG A 79 -16.03 20.60 6.20
CA ARG A 79 -15.56 21.87 6.78
C ARG A 79 -15.58 23.04 5.82
N LYS A 80 -16.10 22.85 4.60
CA LYS A 80 -16.23 23.89 3.57
C LYS A 80 -14.89 24.53 3.19
N LEU A 81 -13.82 23.74 3.15
CA LEU A 81 -12.50 24.22 2.79
C LEU A 81 -12.26 24.03 1.28
N PRO A 82 -11.86 25.09 0.55
CA PRO A 82 -11.43 24.95 -0.84
C PRO A 82 -10.10 24.18 -0.89
N LEU A 83 -10.07 23.02 -1.56
CA LEU A 83 -8.93 22.11 -1.48
C LEU A 83 -7.60 22.78 -1.89
N LEU A 84 -7.52 23.31 -3.13
CA LEU A 84 -6.26 23.81 -3.67
C LEU A 84 -5.75 25.07 -2.94
N GLU A 85 -6.66 25.99 -2.60
CA GLU A 85 -6.32 27.22 -1.86
C GLU A 85 -5.80 26.87 -0.46
N THR A 86 -6.53 26.02 0.27
CA THR A 86 -6.12 25.62 1.64
C THR A 86 -4.82 24.80 1.63
N LEU A 87 -4.54 24.04 0.56
CA LEU A 87 -3.25 23.36 0.36
C LEU A 87 -2.10 24.37 0.23
N MET A 88 -2.27 25.37 -0.63
CA MET A 88 -1.26 26.40 -0.85
C MET A 88 -1.05 27.28 0.39
N ASP A 89 -2.12 27.59 1.12
CA ASP A 89 -2.04 28.34 2.38
C ASP A 89 -1.30 27.58 3.49
N CYS A 90 -1.35 26.24 3.45
CA CYS A 90 -0.69 25.41 4.45
C CYS A 90 0.81 25.22 4.16
N LEU A 91 1.16 25.03 2.88
CA LEU A 91 2.53 24.71 2.45
C LEU A 91 3.31 25.94 1.96
N TYR A 92 2.64 27.08 1.80
CA TYR A 92 3.20 28.33 1.26
C TYR A 92 3.91 28.16 -0.09
N ALA A 93 3.48 27.16 -0.87
CA ALA A 93 4.11 26.77 -2.13
C ALA A 93 3.09 26.15 -3.09
N LYS A 94 3.50 26.02 -4.36
CA LYS A 94 2.67 25.37 -5.38
C LYS A 94 2.43 23.90 -5.03
N CYS A 95 1.16 23.52 -4.94
CA CYS A 95 0.75 22.15 -4.60
C CYS A 95 0.04 21.50 -5.78
N ILE A 96 0.34 20.22 -6.02
CA ILE A 96 -0.28 19.40 -7.05
C ILE A 96 -1.05 18.28 -6.34
N PRO A 97 -2.38 18.38 -6.26
CA PRO A 97 -3.22 17.30 -5.73
C PRO A 97 -3.23 16.12 -6.71
N ILE A 98 -2.95 14.93 -6.19
CA ILE A 98 -2.90 13.68 -6.93
C ILE A 98 -3.95 12.73 -6.34
N ILE A 99 -4.82 12.20 -7.19
CA ILE A 99 -5.82 11.19 -6.82
C ILE A 99 -5.48 9.89 -7.53
N THR A 100 -5.40 8.82 -6.75
CA THR A 100 -5.18 7.47 -7.27
C THR A 100 -6.48 6.86 -7.78
N SER A 101 -6.39 5.98 -8.79
CA SER A 101 -7.57 5.33 -9.36
C SER A 101 -8.35 4.49 -8.34
N CYS A 102 -7.68 3.95 -7.31
CA CYS A 102 -8.33 3.22 -6.23
C CYS A 102 -9.15 4.11 -5.29
N VAL A 103 -8.65 5.29 -4.91
CA VAL A 103 -9.38 6.28 -4.11
C VAL A 103 -10.60 6.79 -4.88
N MET A 104 -10.45 6.99 -6.19
CA MET A 104 -11.55 7.36 -7.07
C MET A 104 -12.65 6.29 -7.10
N ALA A 105 -12.26 5.03 -7.26
CA ALA A 105 -13.19 3.90 -7.23
C ALA A 105 -13.90 3.73 -5.87
N GLU A 106 -13.21 4.04 -4.77
CA GLU A 106 -13.81 4.02 -3.44
C GLU A 106 -14.84 5.14 -3.26
N LEU A 107 -14.56 6.37 -3.72
CA LEU A 107 -15.54 7.47 -3.72
C LEU A 107 -16.80 7.14 -4.52
N GLU A 108 -16.67 6.41 -5.63
CA GLU A 108 -17.82 5.96 -6.43
C GLU A 108 -18.67 4.91 -5.69
N LYS A 109 -18.04 4.02 -4.92
CA LYS A 109 -18.73 2.99 -4.11
C LYS A 109 -19.48 3.58 -2.91
N LEU A 110 -18.96 4.66 -2.31
CA LEU A 110 -19.57 5.30 -1.13
C LEU A 110 -20.92 5.99 -1.45
N GLY A 111 -21.27 6.12 -2.72
CA GLY A 111 -22.61 6.49 -3.18
C GLY A 111 -22.95 7.99 -3.08
N PRO A 112 -24.25 8.34 -3.09
CA PRO A 112 -24.71 9.72 -3.32
C PRO A 112 -24.33 10.70 -2.19
N ARG A 113 -24.07 10.21 -0.98
CA ARG A 113 -23.63 11.06 0.15
C ARG A 113 -22.31 11.78 -0.14
N TYR A 114 -21.44 11.17 -0.94
CA TYR A 114 -20.12 11.71 -1.29
C TYR A 114 -20.08 12.33 -2.68
N ARG A 115 -21.24 12.63 -3.29
CA ARG A 115 -21.33 13.18 -4.66
C ARG A 115 -20.57 14.50 -4.83
N ILE A 116 -20.55 15.35 -3.80
CA ILE A 116 -19.80 16.62 -3.81
C ILE A 116 -18.29 16.32 -3.84
N ALA A 117 -17.82 15.42 -2.97
CA ALA A 117 -16.42 15.00 -2.94
C ALA A 117 -16.01 14.33 -4.26
N LEU A 118 -16.88 13.54 -4.88
CA LEU A 118 -16.65 12.93 -6.19
C LEU A 118 -16.54 13.96 -7.31
N ARG A 119 -17.41 14.98 -7.32
CA ARG A 119 -17.35 16.07 -8.32
C ARG A 119 -16.05 16.87 -8.20
N ILE A 120 -15.65 17.13 -6.97
CA ILE A 120 -14.40 17.78 -6.62
C ILE A 120 -13.22 16.90 -7.10
N ALA A 121 -13.21 15.61 -6.78
CA ALA A 121 -12.24 14.60 -7.26
C ALA A 121 -12.09 14.48 -8.78
N ARG A 122 -13.13 14.84 -9.54
CA ARG A 122 -13.12 14.78 -11.00
C ARG A 122 -12.58 16.03 -11.68
N ASP A 123 -12.26 17.08 -10.94
CA ASP A 123 -11.72 18.33 -11.51
C ASP A 123 -10.48 18.06 -12.37
N GLU A 124 -10.43 18.66 -13.55
CA GLU A 124 -9.38 18.48 -14.55
C GLU A 124 -8.04 19.08 -14.09
N ARG A 125 -8.09 19.99 -13.12
CA ARG A 125 -6.90 20.61 -12.53
C ARG A 125 -6.02 19.60 -11.78
N TRP A 126 -6.54 18.42 -11.47
CA TRP A 126 -5.89 17.46 -10.58
C TRP A 126 -5.26 16.32 -11.36
N GLN A 127 -4.11 15.88 -10.89
CA GLN A 127 -3.42 14.77 -11.54
C GLN A 127 -4.07 13.45 -11.12
N ARG A 128 -4.40 12.63 -12.13
CA ARG A 128 -4.89 11.28 -11.93
C ARG A 128 -3.75 10.31 -12.09
N LEU A 129 -3.60 9.47 -11.09
CA LEU A 129 -2.53 8.51 -11.06
C LEU A 129 -3.12 7.09 -11.12
N GLN A 130 -2.68 6.33 -12.13
CA GLN A 130 -3.15 4.97 -12.36
C GLN A 130 -2.44 3.99 -11.41
N CYS A 131 -3.20 3.03 -10.90
CA CYS A 131 -2.70 1.99 -10.01
C CYS A 131 -2.54 0.67 -10.77
N ASP A 132 -1.39 0.01 -10.60
CA ASP A 132 -1.07 -1.25 -11.27
C ASP A 132 -1.51 -2.50 -10.49
N HIS A 133 -2.50 -2.37 -9.61
CA HIS A 133 -2.94 -3.44 -8.73
C HIS A 133 -4.41 -3.80 -8.94
N LYS A 134 -4.73 -5.08 -8.81
CA LYS A 134 -6.11 -5.57 -9.00
C LYS A 134 -6.87 -5.55 -7.67
N GLY A 135 -7.83 -4.63 -7.52
CA GLY A 135 -8.83 -4.68 -6.45
C GLY A 135 -8.31 -4.51 -5.02
N VAL A 136 -7.18 -3.81 -4.83
CA VAL A 136 -6.58 -3.55 -3.51
C VAL A 136 -7.25 -2.39 -2.80
N TYR A 137 -7.26 -2.41 -1.47
CA TYR A 137 -7.69 -1.30 -0.62
C TYR A 137 -6.85 -0.04 -0.89
N ALA A 138 -7.50 1.14 -0.83
CA ALA A 138 -6.84 2.41 -1.11
C ALA A 138 -5.67 2.69 -0.16
N ASP A 139 -5.80 2.34 1.12
CA ASP A 139 -4.77 2.48 2.14
C ASP A 139 -3.48 1.74 1.78
N ASP A 140 -3.61 0.48 1.33
CA ASP A 140 -2.48 -0.35 0.94
C ASP A 140 -1.79 0.19 -0.31
N CYS A 141 -2.56 0.71 -1.26
CA CYS A 141 -2.03 1.39 -2.43
C CYS A 141 -1.17 2.60 -2.05
N ILE A 142 -1.68 3.45 -1.16
CA ILE A 142 -0.98 4.67 -0.73
C ILE A 142 0.31 4.28 -0.01
N VAL A 143 0.26 3.29 0.90
CA VAL A 143 1.43 2.84 1.66
C VAL A 143 2.50 2.25 0.73
N ASP A 144 2.13 1.34 -0.18
CA ASP A 144 3.08 0.74 -1.13
C ASP A 144 3.72 1.81 -2.04
N ARG A 145 2.92 2.76 -2.50
CA ARG A 145 3.40 3.86 -3.36
C ARG A 145 4.39 4.77 -2.65
N VAL A 146 4.08 5.16 -1.43
CA VAL A 146 4.92 6.02 -0.59
C VAL A 146 6.18 5.30 -0.16
N GLN A 147 6.11 3.98 0.05
CA GLN A 147 7.27 3.16 0.38
C GLN A 147 8.25 3.06 -0.80
N LYS A 148 7.74 2.92 -2.02
CA LYS A 148 8.54 2.91 -3.28
C LYS A 148 9.09 4.29 -3.62
N HIS A 149 8.24 5.31 -3.55
CA HIS A 149 8.56 6.67 -3.96
C HIS A 149 8.25 7.65 -2.83
N LYS A 150 9.30 8.13 -2.18
CA LYS A 150 9.20 9.03 -1.03
C LYS A 150 9.08 10.51 -1.44
N ILE A 151 8.45 10.79 -2.57
CA ILE A 151 8.29 12.16 -3.11
C ILE A 151 6.91 12.76 -2.81
N TYR A 152 6.07 12.01 -2.09
CA TYR A 152 4.69 12.37 -1.85
C TYR A 152 4.45 12.84 -0.42
N ILE A 153 3.61 13.85 -0.28
CA ILE A 153 2.93 14.18 0.98
C ILE A 153 1.61 13.44 0.99
N VAL A 154 1.25 12.81 2.10
CA VAL A 154 -0.03 12.08 2.20
C VAL A 154 -1.06 12.91 2.95
N ALA A 155 -2.16 13.22 2.29
CA ALA A 155 -3.31 13.89 2.87
C ALA A 155 -4.33 12.86 3.37
N THR A 156 -4.33 12.58 4.67
CA THR A 156 -5.29 11.65 5.29
C THR A 156 -5.68 12.08 6.71
N ASN A 157 -6.93 11.83 7.06
CA ASN A 157 -7.45 12.00 8.40
C ASN A 157 -7.55 10.69 9.17
N ASP A 158 -7.41 9.54 8.50
CA ASP A 158 -7.56 8.24 9.13
C ASP A 158 -6.42 7.95 10.12
N ARG A 159 -6.77 7.42 11.29
CA ARG A 159 -5.82 7.15 12.37
C ARG A 159 -4.94 5.95 12.05
N GLU A 160 -5.48 4.94 11.38
CA GLU A 160 -4.74 3.72 11.05
C GLU A 160 -3.75 3.96 9.93
N LEU A 161 -4.17 4.60 8.85
CA LEU A 161 -3.29 4.99 7.75
C LEU A 161 -2.16 5.92 8.22
N LYS A 162 -2.46 6.89 9.10
CA LYS A 162 -1.42 7.73 9.72
C LYS A 162 -0.40 6.93 10.54
N ARG A 163 -0.85 5.93 11.32
CA ARG A 163 0.09 5.06 12.08
C ARG A 163 1.00 4.25 11.14
N ARG A 164 0.48 3.79 10.00
CA ARG A 164 1.25 3.06 9.00
C ARG A 164 2.28 3.96 8.33
N ILE A 165 1.87 5.15 7.85
CA ILE A 165 2.77 6.11 7.19
C ILE A 165 3.84 6.63 8.15
N ARG A 166 3.53 6.81 9.43
CA ARG A 166 4.52 7.23 10.44
C ARG A 166 5.70 6.25 10.61
N LYS A 167 5.56 4.99 10.19
CA LYS A 167 6.67 4.02 10.18
C LYS A 167 7.62 4.24 8.99
N VAL A 168 7.16 4.91 7.94
CA VAL A 168 7.98 5.24 6.76
C VAL A 168 8.68 6.57 7.04
N PRO A 169 10.03 6.62 7.08
CA PRO A 169 10.76 7.86 7.29
C PRO A 169 10.72 8.73 6.04
N GLY A 170 10.74 10.05 6.22
CA GLY A 170 10.80 11.05 5.14
C GLY A 170 9.46 11.37 4.47
N VAL A 171 8.33 10.94 5.04
CA VAL A 171 7.00 11.16 4.44
C VAL A 171 6.16 12.07 5.34
N PRO A 172 5.86 13.31 4.91
CA PRO A 172 4.98 14.21 5.63
C PRO A 172 3.52 13.77 5.53
N ILE A 173 2.77 14.04 6.59
CA ILE A 173 1.35 13.73 6.68
C ILE A 173 0.59 15.02 6.85
N MET A 174 -0.39 15.27 5.99
CA MET A 174 -1.29 16.39 6.10
C MET A 174 -2.68 15.92 6.52
N SER A 175 -3.29 16.65 7.45
CA SER A 175 -4.63 16.34 7.97
C SER A 175 -5.47 17.60 8.16
N VAL A 176 -6.80 17.44 8.15
CA VAL A 176 -7.73 18.54 8.36
C VAL A 176 -8.01 18.69 9.85
N ALA A 177 -7.61 19.80 10.46
CA ALA A 177 -7.85 20.13 11.88
C ALA A 177 -8.31 21.59 12.06
N ARG A 178 -9.31 21.83 12.92
CA ARG A 178 -9.78 23.18 13.31
C ARG A 178 -10.03 24.17 12.13
N GLY A 179 -10.60 23.67 11.04
CA GLY A 179 -10.90 24.49 9.85
C GLY A 179 -9.67 24.92 9.04
N LYS A 180 -8.51 24.26 9.22
CA LYS A 180 -7.31 24.45 8.42
C LYS A 180 -6.67 23.10 8.10
N TYR A 181 -5.71 23.08 7.18
CA TYR A 181 -4.81 21.95 7.04
C TYR A 181 -3.63 22.10 7.99
N VAL A 182 -3.20 20.97 8.53
CA VAL A 182 -2.07 20.86 9.45
C VAL A 182 -1.15 19.80 8.88
N ILE A 183 0.14 20.11 8.83
CA ILE A 183 1.16 19.19 8.36
C ILE A 183 1.99 18.69 9.56
N GLU A 184 2.23 17.38 9.57
CA GLU A 184 3.14 16.70 10.48
C GLU A 184 4.40 16.32 9.69
N ARG A 185 5.57 16.44 10.32
CA ARG A 185 6.86 15.94 9.81
C ARG A 185 7.34 16.57 8.50
N LEU A 186 6.96 17.81 8.21
CA LEU A 186 7.66 18.62 7.23
C LEU A 186 8.64 19.54 7.99
N PRO A 187 9.96 19.32 7.87
CA PRO A 187 10.96 20.05 8.66
C PRO A 187 11.05 21.54 8.32
N ASP A 188 10.70 21.94 7.09
CA ASP A 188 10.70 23.34 6.66
C ASP A 188 9.30 24.00 6.72
N ALA A 189 8.29 23.31 7.27
CA ALA A 189 6.99 23.93 7.48
C ALA A 189 7.09 24.97 8.60
N PRO A 190 6.50 26.16 8.46
CA PRO A 190 6.43 27.12 9.56
C PRO A 190 5.65 26.50 10.72
N GLU A 191 6.33 26.26 11.83
CA GLU A 191 5.70 25.88 13.10
C GLU A 191 4.77 27.02 13.54
N LYS A 192 3.52 26.69 13.86
CA LYS A 192 2.58 27.58 14.53
C LYS A 192 2.28 27.07 15.92
#